data_AF-A0A484N7C5-F1
#
_entry.id   AF-A0A484N7C5-F1
#
_cell.length_a   1.000
_cell.length_b   1.000
_cell.length_c   1.000
_cell.angle_alpha   90.00
_cell.angle_beta   90.00
_cell.angle_gamma   90.00
#
_symmetry.space_group_name_H-M   'P 1'
#
loop_
_entity.id
_entity.type
_entity.pdbx_description
1 polymer ?
#
loop_
_entity_poly.entity_id
_entity_poly.type
_entity_poly.pdbx_seq_one_letter_code
_entity_poly.pdbx_strand_id
1 'polypeptide(L)'
;MEWATLQHLDLRHVDRSSKTLQPHAAAFHPIQALVSVAVGTYVIEFDAFTGCKIAAIDIGSPVVRMAYSPTSGNAIIAILEVSF
;
A
#
# COMPACT_ATOMS: atom_id res chain seq x y z
N MET A 1 17.87 11.08 16.13
CA MET A 1 17.11 10.05 15.38
C MET A 1 17.35 10.32 13.92
N GLU A 2 18.54 9.94 13.46
CA GLU A 2 18.91 9.93 12.06
C GLU A 2 18.13 8.82 11.34
N TRP A 3 17.34 9.19 10.32
CA TRP A 3 16.71 8.24 9.41
C TRP A 3 17.80 7.64 8.51
N ALA A 4 18.44 6.57 8.97
CA ALA A 4 19.65 6.01 8.35
C ALA A 4 19.43 5.30 7.01
N THR A 5 18.19 5.23 6.49
CA THR A 5 17.90 4.63 5.16
C THR A 5 16.64 5.25 4.58
N LEU A 6 16.78 5.90 3.43
CA LEU A 6 15.67 6.29 2.55
C LEU A 6 15.54 5.20 1.49
N GLN A 7 14.36 4.61 1.38
CA GLN A 7 14.07 3.59 0.38
C GLN A 7 12.91 4.03 -0.53
N HIS A 8 13.11 3.91 -1.84
CA HIS A 8 12.07 4.16 -2.83
C HIS A 8 11.34 2.86 -3.15
N LEU A 9 10.02 2.84 -2.96
CA LEU A 9 9.18 1.71 -3.35
C LEU A 9 8.81 1.81 -4.83
N ASP A 10 8.93 0.70 -5.56
CA ASP A 10 8.45 0.63 -6.94
C ASP A 10 6.94 0.34 -6.95
N LEU A 11 6.16 1.41 -7.08
CA LEU A 11 4.70 1.38 -7.07
C LEU A 11 4.08 1.04 -8.44
N ARG A 12 4.91 0.82 -9.48
CA ARG A 12 4.39 0.53 -10.80
C ARG A 12 3.68 -0.83 -10.77
N HIS A 13 2.45 -0.85 -11.28
CA HIS A 13 1.84 -2.13 -11.60
C HIS A 13 2.52 -2.70 -12.85
N VAL A 14 2.69 -4.02 -12.90
CA VAL A 14 3.06 -4.80 -14.09
C VAL A 14 2.15 -4.52 -15.30
N ASP A 15 0.96 -3.93 -15.11
CA ASP A 15 0.05 -3.66 -16.21
C ASP A 15 0.39 -2.37 -16.97
N ARG A 16 0.30 -2.44 -18.29
CA ARG A 16 0.92 -1.59 -19.32
C ARG A 16 0.41 -0.15 -19.42
N SER A 17 -0.28 0.38 -18.41
CA SER A 17 -0.80 1.74 -18.44
C SER A 17 0.34 2.76 -18.23
N SER A 18 0.51 3.67 -19.19
CA SER A 18 1.53 4.73 -19.15
C SER A 18 1.29 5.78 -18.06
N LYS A 19 0.14 5.73 -17.38
CA LYS A 19 -0.23 6.70 -16.37
C LYS A 19 0.20 6.20 -14.99
N THR A 20 1.24 6.80 -14.44
CA THR A 20 1.66 6.57 -13.05
C THR A 20 0.57 7.07 -12.11
N LEU A 21 -0.14 6.15 -11.46
CA LEU A 21 -1.10 6.49 -10.43
C LEU A 21 -0.34 6.88 -9.15
N GLN A 22 -0.77 7.97 -8.50
CA GLN A 22 -0.12 8.41 -7.28
C GLN A 22 -0.53 7.54 -6.09
N PRO A 23 0.41 7.18 -5.19
CA PRO A 23 0.03 6.62 -3.90
C PRO A 23 -0.79 7.64 -3.11
N HIS A 24 -1.83 7.17 -2.45
CA HIS A 24 -2.82 8.04 -1.80
C HIS A 24 -3.18 7.62 -0.37
N ALA A 25 -2.87 6.38 0.02
CA ALA A 25 -2.91 5.93 1.40
C ALA A 25 -1.80 4.91 1.65
N ALA A 26 -1.32 4.82 2.88
CA ALA A 26 -0.38 3.80 3.30
C ALA A 26 -0.54 3.49 4.79
N ALA A 27 -0.16 2.29 5.20
CA ALA A 27 -0.10 1.90 6.60
C ALA A 27 1.11 0.98 6.84
N PHE A 28 1.78 1.19 7.96
CA PHE A 28 2.85 0.31 8.44
C PHE A 28 2.26 -0.76 9.35
N HIS A 29 2.71 -1.99 9.16
CA HIS A 29 2.39 -3.05 10.08
C HIS A 29 3.08 -2.77 11.44
N PRO A 30 2.40 -2.97 12.58
CA PRO A 30 2.88 -2.54 13.90
C PRO A 30 4.06 -3.35 14.46
N ILE A 31 4.26 -4.58 13.96
CA ILE A 31 5.28 -5.53 14.48
C ILE A 31 6.24 -5.98 13.37
N GLN A 32 5.72 -6.51 12.27
CA GLN A 32 6.49 -6.92 11.09
C GLN A 32 6.92 -5.71 10.26
N ALA A 33 8.04 -5.83 9.55
CA ALA A 33 8.54 -4.81 8.64
C ALA A 33 7.80 -4.85 7.30
N LEU A 34 6.52 -4.54 7.35
CA LEU A 34 5.65 -4.47 6.18
C LEU A 34 5.06 -3.07 6.06
N VAL A 35 4.89 -2.63 4.82
CA VAL A 35 4.12 -1.44 4.49
C VAL A 35 3.16 -1.78 3.36
N SER A 36 1.89 -1.48 3.57
CA SER A 36 0.86 -1.54 2.53
C SER A 36 0.60 -0.14 1.99
N VAL A 37 0.52 -0.02 0.67
CA VAL A 37 0.32 1.25 -0.04
C VAL A 37 -0.83 1.09 -1.03
N ALA A 38 -1.77 2.03 -1.02
CA ALA A 38 -2.84 2.11 -1.99
C ALA A 38 -2.44 2.97 -3.19
N VAL A 39 -2.66 2.45 -4.39
CA VAL A 39 -2.37 3.09 -5.68
C VAL A 39 -3.50 2.76 -6.65
N GLY A 40 -4.31 3.75 -7.05
CA GLY A 40 -5.51 3.47 -7.84
C GLY A 40 -6.50 2.59 -7.07
N THR A 41 -6.93 1.48 -7.69
CA THR A 41 -7.76 0.44 -7.06
C THR A 41 -6.93 -0.69 -6.45
N TYR A 42 -5.60 -0.57 -6.43
CA TYR A 42 -4.71 -1.62 -5.93
C TYR A 42 -4.24 -1.30 -4.51
N VAL A 43 -4.11 -2.34 -3.70
CA VAL A 43 -3.29 -2.36 -2.48
C VAL A 43 -2.05 -3.18 -2.77
N ILE A 44 -0.88 -2.60 -2.54
CA ILE A 44 0.42 -3.23 -2.76
C ILE A 44 1.14 -3.34 -1.42
N GLU A 45 1.61 -4.54 -1.08
CA GLU A 45 2.40 -4.79 0.13
C GLU A 45 3.88 -4.90 -0.22
N PHE A 46 4.71 -4.25 0.58
CA PHE A 46 6.16 -4.23 0.45
C PHE A 46 6.83 -4.68 1.76
N ASP A 47 7.98 -5.32 1.61
CA ASP A 47 8.95 -5.47 2.69
C ASP A 47 9.58 -4.10 2.95
N ALA A 48 9.44 -3.58 4.17
CA ALA A 48 9.87 -2.23 4.54
C ALA A 48 11.38 -2.11 4.79
N PHE A 49 12.12 -3.22 4.89
CA PHE A 49 13.59 -3.22 5.03
C PHE A 49 14.30 -3.22 3.67
N THR A 50 13.73 -3.92 2.69
CA THR A 50 14.33 -4.18 1.37
C THR A 50 13.62 -3.43 0.26
N GLY A 51 12.44 -2.86 0.52
CA GLY A 51 11.62 -2.17 -0.47
C GLY A 51 11.04 -3.10 -1.53
N CYS A 52 11.22 -4.41 -1.37
CA CYS A 52 10.76 -5.40 -2.32
C CYS A 52 9.25 -5.53 -2.26
N LYS A 53 8.61 -5.55 -3.42
CA LYS A 53 7.18 -5.85 -3.54
C LYS A 53 6.93 -7.30 -3.17
N ILE A 54 6.01 -7.52 -2.24
CA ILE A 54 5.58 -8.85 -1.78
C ILE A 54 4.34 -9.29 -2.55
N ALA A 55 3.31 -8.44 -2.55
CA ALA A 55 2.01 -8.76 -3.14
C ALA A 55 1.31 -7.51 -3.68
N ALA A 56 0.33 -7.72 -4.56
CA ALA A 56 -0.62 -6.69 -4.98
C ALA A 56 -1.99 -7.30 -5.20
N ILE A 57 -3.04 -6.59 -4.78
CA ILE A 57 -4.43 -7.00 -4.94
C ILE A 57 -5.25 -5.84 -5.49
N ASP A 58 -6.07 -6.11 -6.51
CA ASP A 58 -7.08 -5.17 -6.99
C ASP A 58 -8.32 -5.31 -6.09
N ILE A 59 -8.75 -4.20 -5.49
CA ILE A 59 -9.94 -4.14 -4.64
C ILE A 59 -11.12 -3.47 -5.34
N GLY A 60 -10.98 -3.08 -6.62
CA GLY A 60 -12.05 -2.53 -7.46
C GLY A 60 -12.51 -1.11 -7.12
N SER A 61 -12.03 -0.51 -6.02
CA SER A 61 -12.35 0.86 -5.62
C SER A 61 -11.14 1.56 -4.97
N PRO A 62 -10.98 2.88 -5.09
CA PRO A 62 -9.91 3.61 -4.40
C PRO A 62 -10.02 3.54 -2.88
N VAL A 63 -8.87 3.36 -2.22
CA VAL A 63 -8.78 3.38 -0.76
C VAL A 63 -8.71 4.81 -0.26
N VAL A 64 -9.58 5.20 0.65
CA VAL A 64 -9.54 6.54 1.28
C VAL A 64 -8.75 6.56 2.59
N ARG A 65 -8.59 5.41 3.25
CA ARG A 65 -7.82 5.28 4.50
C ARG A 65 -7.32 3.86 4.69
N MET A 66 -6.14 3.72 5.28
CA MET A 66 -5.55 2.44 5.68
C MET A 66 -5.06 2.49 7.12
N ALA A 67 -5.14 1.35 7.80
CA ALA A 67 -4.47 1.09 9.07
C ALA A 67 -4.17 -0.40 9.17
N TYR A 68 -3.20 -0.80 9.97
CA TYR A 68 -3.08 -2.20 10.40
C TYR A 68 -3.73 -2.38 11.76
N SER A 69 -4.46 -3.48 11.94
CA SER A 69 -4.93 -3.91 13.24
C SER A 69 -3.71 -4.21 14.14
N PRO A 70 -3.60 -3.59 15.33
CA PRO A 70 -2.50 -3.83 16.25
C PRO A 70 -2.45 -5.26 16.79
N THR A 71 -3.56 -5.99 16.76
CA THR A 71 -3.69 -7.30 17.40
C THR A 71 -3.75 -8.46 16.43
N SER A 72 -4.29 -8.25 15.22
CA SER A 72 -4.50 -9.32 14.25
C SER A 72 -3.61 -9.23 13.02
N GLY A 73 -2.86 -8.13 12.85
CA GLY A 73 -1.95 -7.94 11.72
C GLY A 73 -2.65 -7.76 10.36
N ASN A 74 -3.99 -7.67 10.35
CA ASN A 74 -4.75 -7.42 9.14
C ASN A 74 -4.69 -5.94 8.75
N ALA A 75 -4.53 -5.67 7.46
CA ALA A 75 -4.77 -4.35 6.91
C ALA A 75 -6.28 -4.07 6.89
N ILE A 76 -6.69 -2.98 7.52
CA ILE A 76 -8.04 -2.43 7.51
C ILE A 76 -8.04 -1.27 6.52
N ILE A 77 -8.95 -1.32 5.55
CA ILE A 77 -9.10 -0.28 4.54
C ILE A 77 -10.51 0.29 4.58
N ALA A 78 -10.62 1.60 4.37
CA ALA A 78 -11.88 2.23 4.03
C ALA A 78 -11.87 2.55 2.55
N ILE A 79 -12.92 2.16 1.83
CA ILE A 79 -13.15 2.48 0.43
C ILE A 79 -14.34 3.42 0.31
N LEU A 80 -14.31 4.28 -0.71
CA LEU A 80 -15.50 5.04 -1.10
C LEU A 80 -16.18 4.31 -2.24
N GLU A 81 -17.35 3.73 -1.98
CA GLU A 81 -18.19 3.17 -3.04
C GLU A 81 -18.98 4.30 -3.71
N VAL A 82 -18.82 4.45 -5.03
CA VAL A 82 -19.63 5.37 -5.84
C VAL A 82 -20.54 4.52 -6.73
N SER A 83 -21.80 4.38 -6.33
CA SER A 83 -22.84 3.75 -7.15
C SER A 83 -23.45 4.81 -8.09
N PHE A 84 -23.50 4.53 -9.39
CA PHE A 84 -24.16 5.37 -10.40
C PHE A 84 -25.55 4.83 -10.76
#